data_AF-A0AAD2G6I2-F1
#
_entry.id   AF-A0AAD2G6I2-F1
#
_cell.length_a   1.000
_cell.length_b   1.000
_cell.length_c   1.000
_cell.angle_alpha   90.00
_cell.angle_beta   90.00
_cell.angle_gamma   90.00
#
_symmetry.space_group_name_H-M   'P 1'
#
loop_
_entity.id
_entity.type
_entity.pdbx_description
1 polymer ?
#
loop_
_entity_poly.entity_id
_entity_poly.type
_entity_poly.pdbx_seq_one_letter_code
_entity_poly.pdbx_strand_id
1 'polypeptide(L)'
;MLRLPPIILSCLVLLEVLQSCHGLSSKSATPATLDFATIRLASTGASQLAIVDGGEWSTVQALLQREGRLPKRTYTKRGYMKIVTGKDEEGQRVIGMLHQTSVNGNESSSTTQVFEDSVATIPAKVSDKDAISTYISALSTIHCALPQQKAIGGSTDAAMINRKVVVLGSNPLACFAAEGLASLGLEVSLVSTGNPKVNAKNGAGKVQILKPAVGEDEVGFASHIGEFDSLVDTISNELKGNFLMPTVVGDDDDDAENDEAPFGSSILGLLKSRHNCMRYISTETECQKIVAKAGIFGGPGKADDYCKNVANPGFESKQDYTAIPPPQDIGNSMTALLENGVLFSQSERKKLYAKSDVVRGWSLADFWENTRWPRDASGNADVRFGLPVISYEEEEEETEQAELMARMGDQPSNFERLAARKLNHAEPSGEAPQPAQNNPHVYQINGVSGVNNAIVSTKKNCILFLSARFCQTCKRLDPKYTRLARIEKDNDSPVLFAKAEMGSAWGKQLGRHLHVDAVPAFVLFREGKQFGDAISISDLPSDKIEKALDLLESDKEWDPQIAK
;
A
#
# COMPACT_ATOMS: atom_id res chain seq x y z
N MET A 1 -39.37 -26.43 54.09
CA MET A 1 -40.62 -25.90 53.49
C MET A 1 -40.33 -24.46 53.07
N LEU A 2 -39.91 -24.22 51.82
CA LEU A 2 -40.73 -23.89 50.64
C LEU A 2 -41.39 -22.49 50.66
N ARG A 3 -40.86 -21.62 49.77
CA ARG A 3 -41.52 -20.66 48.85
C ARG A 3 -41.76 -19.17 49.22
N LEU A 4 -40.92 -18.35 48.56
CA LEU A 4 -41.16 -17.21 47.63
C LEU A 4 -41.90 -15.93 48.07
N PRO A 5 -41.28 -14.75 47.80
CA PRO A 5 -41.76 -13.81 46.74
C PRO A 5 -40.59 -13.03 46.05
N PRO A 6 -40.78 -12.08 45.10
CA PRO A 6 -41.81 -11.89 44.05
C PRO A 6 -41.15 -11.75 42.64
N ILE A 7 -41.34 -12.71 41.73
CA ILE A 7 -40.96 -12.55 40.29
C ILE A 7 -42.18 -12.26 39.40
N ILE A 8 -43.37 -12.12 39.98
CA ILE A 8 -44.60 -11.86 39.23
C ILE A 8 -44.99 -10.39 39.42
N LEU A 9 -44.20 -9.48 38.85
CA LEU A 9 -44.69 -8.11 38.55
C LEU A 9 -43.92 -7.41 37.40
N SER A 10 -42.93 -8.06 36.77
CA SER A 10 -42.18 -7.46 35.65
C SER A 10 -42.49 -8.06 34.27
N CYS A 11 -43.27 -9.15 34.19
CA CYS A 11 -43.67 -9.76 32.91
C CYS A 11 -45.00 -9.24 32.33
N LEU A 12 -45.69 -8.30 33.01
CA LEU A 12 -46.98 -7.76 32.54
C LEU A 12 -46.88 -6.36 31.90
N VAL A 13 -45.71 -5.72 31.91
CA VAL A 13 -45.47 -4.47 31.15
C VAL A 13 -44.81 -4.74 29.78
N LEU A 14 -44.26 -5.94 29.57
CA LEU A 14 -43.63 -6.33 28.30
C LEU A 14 -44.59 -6.92 27.26
N LEU A 15 -45.85 -7.21 27.60
CA LEU A 15 -46.82 -7.79 26.65
C LEU A 15 -47.75 -6.78 25.97
N GLU A 16 -47.84 -5.52 26.43
CA GLU A 16 -48.66 -4.48 25.76
C GLU A 16 -47.86 -3.59 24.79
N VAL A 17 -46.52 -3.59 24.84
CA VAL A 17 -45.70 -2.88 23.83
C VAL A 17 -45.47 -3.73 22.57
N LEU A 18 -45.61 -5.06 22.66
CA LEU A 18 -45.43 -5.99 21.54
C LEU A 18 -46.69 -6.20 20.66
N GLN A 19 -47.79 -5.49 20.91
CA GLN A 19 -49.01 -5.57 20.08
C GLN A 19 -49.39 -4.28 19.34
N SER A 20 -48.50 -3.28 19.27
CA SER A 20 -48.65 -2.13 18.35
C SER A 20 -47.81 -2.25 17.06
N CYS A 21 -47.23 -3.43 16.80
CA CYS A 21 -46.40 -3.69 15.63
C CYS A 21 -46.98 -4.81 14.74
N HIS A 22 -48.27 -4.76 14.43
CA HIS A 22 -48.85 -5.55 13.33
C HIS A 22 -49.74 -4.65 12.47
N GLY A 23 -49.08 -3.89 11.60
CA GLY A 23 -49.77 -2.97 10.71
C GLY A 23 -48.90 -2.23 9.70
N LEU A 24 -47.76 -2.77 9.27
CA LEU A 24 -47.04 -2.24 8.11
C LEU A 24 -46.66 -3.37 7.15
N SER A 25 -47.50 -3.48 6.14
CA SER A 25 -47.31 -4.24 4.92
C SER A 25 -45.91 -4.04 4.35
N SER A 26 -45.31 -5.15 3.90
CA SER A 26 -44.08 -5.23 3.14
C SER A 26 -44.06 -4.26 1.95
N LYS A 27 -43.48 -3.08 2.15
CA LYS A 27 -42.89 -2.32 1.04
C LYS A 27 -41.42 -2.68 1.01
N SER A 28 -40.99 -3.38 -0.04
CA SER A 28 -39.58 -3.50 -0.38
C SER A 28 -39.02 -2.08 -0.43
N ALA A 29 -38.16 -1.71 0.51
CA ALA A 29 -37.44 -0.46 0.45
C ALA A 29 -36.51 -0.55 -0.76
N THR A 30 -36.91 0.07 -1.86
CA THR A 30 -36.02 0.43 -2.94
C THR A 30 -34.89 1.25 -2.29
N PRO A 31 -33.60 0.92 -2.53
CA PRO A 31 -32.52 1.73 -1.99
C PRO A 31 -32.71 3.17 -2.48
N ALA A 32 -32.62 4.14 -1.57
CA ALA A 32 -32.71 5.55 -1.89
C ALA A 32 -31.69 5.88 -2.99
N THR A 33 -32.17 6.27 -4.17
CA THR A 33 -31.33 6.75 -5.25
C THR A 33 -30.68 8.05 -4.75
N LEU A 34 -29.35 8.09 -4.70
CA LEU A 34 -28.61 9.32 -4.48
C LEU A 34 -28.85 10.25 -5.68
N ASP A 35 -29.76 11.20 -5.53
CA ASP A 35 -30.03 12.22 -6.54
C ASP A 35 -28.96 13.31 -6.45
N PHE A 36 -28.10 13.39 -7.47
CA PHE A 36 -27.09 14.44 -7.59
C PHE A 36 -27.65 15.62 -8.37
N ALA A 37 -27.36 16.84 -7.93
CA ALA A 37 -27.73 18.04 -8.67
C ALA A 37 -26.99 18.12 -10.02
N THR A 38 -27.66 18.66 -11.04
CA THR A 38 -27.13 18.74 -12.40
C THR A 38 -27.36 20.11 -13.00
N ILE A 39 -26.43 20.53 -13.85
CA ILE A 39 -26.54 21.75 -14.64
C ILE A 39 -26.66 21.41 -16.12
N ARG A 40 -27.37 22.26 -16.85
CA ARG A 40 -27.49 22.18 -18.31
C ARG A 40 -26.35 22.97 -18.97
N LEU A 41 -25.70 22.37 -19.96
CA LEU A 41 -24.78 23.10 -20.83
C LEU A 41 -25.57 23.77 -21.96
N ALA A 42 -25.27 25.06 -22.22
CA ALA A 42 -25.80 25.81 -23.35
C ALA A 42 -25.20 25.33 -24.68
N SER A 43 -23.96 24.86 -24.67
CA SER A 43 -23.32 24.21 -25.81
C SER A 43 -22.30 23.17 -25.36
N THR A 44 -22.15 22.09 -26.14
CA THR A 44 -21.22 21.00 -25.85
C THR A 44 -19.95 21.15 -26.68
N GLY A 45 -18.80 21.04 -26.03
CA GLY A 45 -17.47 21.08 -26.62
C GLY A 45 -16.87 19.69 -26.80
N ALA A 46 -15.62 19.52 -26.37
CA ALA A 46 -14.93 18.25 -26.39
C ALA A 46 -15.47 17.28 -25.32
N SER A 47 -15.35 15.98 -25.56
CA SER A 47 -15.64 14.98 -24.53
C SER A 47 -14.64 13.83 -24.59
N GLN A 48 -14.42 13.20 -23.45
CA GLN A 48 -13.55 12.04 -23.32
C GLN A 48 -14.09 11.07 -22.27
N LEU A 49 -14.17 9.80 -22.64
CA LEU A 49 -14.41 8.72 -21.69
C LEU A 49 -13.09 8.38 -20.98
N ALA A 50 -13.15 8.20 -19.67
CA ALA A 50 -12.05 7.74 -18.84
C ALA A 50 -12.46 6.50 -18.04
N ILE A 51 -11.61 5.49 -18.03
CA ILE A 51 -11.73 4.29 -17.19
C ILE A 51 -10.59 4.32 -16.19
N VAL A 52 -10.94 4.19 -14.91
CA VAL A 52 -10.04 4.13 -13.76
C VAL A 52 -10.01 2.68 -13.26
N ASP A 53 -8.81 2.12 -13.05
CA ASP A 53 -8.63 0.73 -12.62
C ASP A 53 -7.51 0.58 -11.58
N GLY A 54 -7.28 -0.66 -11.13
CA GLY A 54 -6.19 -0.99 -10.22
C GLY A 54 -6.28 -0.26 -8.87
N GLY A 55 -5.14 0.13 -8.32
CA GLY A 55 -5.06 0.93 -7.09
C GLY A 55 -5.67 2.32 -7.25
N GLU A 56 -5.69 2.85 -8.47
CA GLU A 56 -6.33 4.14 -8.77
C GLU A 56 -7.84 4.08 -8.52
N TRP A 57 -8.49 2.99 -8.96
CA TRP A 57 -9.91 2.78 -8.68
C TRP A 57 -10.17 2.53 -7.20
N SER A 58 -9.34 1.72 -6.53
CA SER A 58 -9.47 1.50 -5.08
C SER A 58 -9.41 2.81 -4.29
N THR A 59 -8.55 3.75 -4.70
CA THR A 59 -8.47 5.08 -4.09
C THR A 59 -9.75 5.88 -4.30
N VAL A 60 -10.22 6.00 -5.55
CA VAL A 60 -11.43 6.77 -5.89
C VAL A 60 -12.65 6.16 -5.20
N GLN A 61 -12.74 4.84 -5.17
CA GLN A 61 -13.80 4.11 -4.48
C GLN A 61 -13.81 4.42 -2.97
N ALA A 62 -12.66 4.40 -2.31
CA ALA A 62 -12.55 4.70 -0.88
C ALA A 62 -12.99 6.14 -0.57
N LEU A 63 -12.64 7.11 -1.43
CA LEU A 63 -13.11 8.50 -1.33
C LEU A 63 -14.65 8.56 -1.39
N LEU A 64 -15.25 7.98 -2.43
CA LEU A 64 -16.70 8.06 -2.65
C LEU A 64 -17.50 7.33 -1.57
N GLN A 65 -16.97 6.22 -1.04
CA GLN A 65 -17.59 5.50 0.07
C GLN A 65 -17.55 6.34 1.36
N ARG A 66 -16.45 7.05 1.62
CA ARG A 66 -16.35 7.98 2.75
C ARG A 66 -17.33 9.15 2.64
N GLU A 67 -17.57 9.62 1.42
CA GLU A 67 -18.53 10.69 1.14
C GLU A 67 -19.99 10.19 1.08
N GLY A 68 -20.23 8.89 1.26
CA GLY A 68 -21.57 8.31 1.14
C GLY A 68 -22.15 8.34 -0.28
N ARG A 69 -21.32 8.65 -1.29
CA ARG A 69 -21.71 8.73 -2.71
C ARG A 69 -21.67 7.39 -3.42
N LEU A 70 -21.00 6.40 -2.84
CA LEU A 70 -20.94 5.03 -3.33
C LEU A 70 -21.20 4.04 -2.18
N PRO A 71 -21.99 2.97 -2.38
CA PRO A 71 -22.20 1.96 -1.35
C PRO A 71 -20.90 1.32 -0.86
N LYS A 72 -20.79 1.06 0.46
CA LYS A 72 -19.66 0.33 1.08
C LYS A 72 -19.43 -1.06 0.44
N ARG A 73 -20.48 -1.67 -0.12
CA ARG A 73 -20.48 -3.01 -0.76
C ARG A 73 -20.35 -2.99 -2.29
N THR A 74 -19.85 -1.93 -2.90
CA THR A 74 -19.55 -1.96 -4.34
C THR A 74 -18.28 -2.79 -4.56
N TYR A 75 -18.32 -3.84 -5.40
CA TYR A 75 -17.20 -4.77 -5.61
C TYR A 75 -16.72 -4.82 -7.07
N THR A 76 -16.67 -3.66 -7.73
CA THR A 76 -16.23 -3.59 -9.14
C THR A 76 -14.74 -3.36 -9.24
N LYS A 77 -14.13 -3.87 -10.31
CA LYS A 77 -12.70 -3.67 -10.54
C LYS A 77 -12.38 -2.35 -11.23
N ARG A 78 -13.39 -1.67 -11.79
CA ARG A 78 -13.21 -0.46 -12.60
C ARG A 78 -14.31 0.56 -12.38
N GLY A 79 -13.90 1.81 -12.34
CA GLY A 79 -14.78 2.96 -12.45
C GLY A 79 -14.72 3.54 -13.87
N TYR A 80 -15.81 4.10 -14.37
CA TYR A 80 -15.80 4.90 -15.59
C TYR A 80 -16.52 6.23 -15.42
N MET A 81 -16.04 7.24 -16.13
CA MET A 81 -16.67 8.56 -16.20
C MET A 81 -16.49 9.16 -17.59
N LYS A 82 -17.43 9.98 -18.02
CA LYS A 82 -17.29 10.78 -19.24
C LYS A 82 -17.17 12.24 -18.86
N ILE A 83 -16.05 12.85 -19.21
CA ILE A 83 -15.78 14.27 -18.98
C ILE A 83 -16.16 15.03 -20.25
N VAL A 84 -16.84 16.17 -20.09
CA VAL A 84 -17.27 17.03 -21.19
C VAL A 84 -16.89 18.46 -20.90
N THR A 85 -16.48 19.20 -21.94
CA THR A 85 -16.38 20.66 -21.91
C THR A 85 -17.59 21.26 -22.60
N GLY A 86 -17.85 22.55 -22.35
CA GLY A 86 -18.93 23.26 -22.99
C GLY A 86 -19.00 24.71 -22.55
N LYS A 87 -20.17 25.31 -22.77
CA LYS A 87 -20.52 26.60 -22.19
C LYS A 87 -21.72 26.45 -21.27
N ASP A 88 -21.68 27.14 -20.13
CA ASP A 88 -22.85 27.30 -19.26
C ASP A 88 -23.86 28.32 -19.86
N GLU A 89 -24.93 28.61 -19.11
CA GLU A 89 -25.97 29.56 -19.52
C GLU A 89 -25.46 31.01 -19.60
N GLU A 90 -24.39 31.34 -18.88
CA GLU A 90 -23.72 32.65 -18.92
C GLU A 90 -22.71 32.76 -20.09
N GLY A 91 -22.46 31.66 -20.80
CA GLY A 91 -21.50 31.59 -21.90
C GLY A 91 -20.05 31.38 -21.46
N GLN A 92 -19.80 31.13 -20.17
CA GLN A 92 -18.47 30.79 -19.65
C GLN A 92 -18.08 29.37 -20.06
N ARG A 93 -16.79 29.16 -20.32
CA ARG A 93 -16.28 27.83 -20.66
C ARG A 93 -16.18 26.99 -19.40
N VAL A 94 -16.82 25.84 -19.39
CA VAL A 94 -16.86 24.93 -18.24
C VAL A 94 -16.47 23.50 -18.64
N ILE A 95 -16.01 22.74 -17.66
CA ILE A 95 -15.75 21.30 -17.73
C ILE A 95 -16.51 20.60 -16.61
N GLY A 96 -17.02 19.39 -16.86
CA GLY A 96 -17.69 18.61 -15.83
C GLY A 96 -17.88 17.14 -16.21
N MET A 97 -18.29 16.34 -15.22
CA MET A 97 -18.67 14.93 -15.39
C MET A 97 -20.09 14.84 -15.95
N LEU A 98 -20.25 14.13 -17.05
CA LEU A 98 -21.55 13.94 -17.71
C LEU A 98 -22.51 13.15 -16.82
N HIS A 99 -23.72 13.67 -16.64
CA HIS A 99 -24.83 12.92 -16.07
C HIS A 99 -25.48 12.10 -17.20
N GLN A 100 -25.31 10.77 -17.17
CA GLN A 100 -25.98 9.88 -18.12
C GLN A 100 -27.45 9.68 -17.70
N THR A 101 -28.37 10.46 -18.24
CA THR A 101 -29.80 10.11 -18.20
C THR A 101 -30.06 8.99 -19.20
N SER A 102 -30.08 7.75 -18.72
CA SER A 102 -30.71 6.65 -19.45
C SER A 102 -32.20 6.93 -19.54
N VAL A 103 -32.70 7.38 -20.69
CA VAL A 103 -34.13 7.24 -21.01
C VAL A 103 -34.25 6.89 -22.49
N ASN A 104 -34.67 5.65 -22.73
CA ASN A 104 -35.35 5.12 -23.91
C ASN A 104 -35.25 5.96 -25.20
N GLY A 105 -34.61 5.38 -26.20
CA GLY A 105 -34.44 5.92 -27.54
C GLY A 105 -35.64 6.69 -28.06
N ASN A 106 -35.48 8.01 -28.06
CA ASN A 106 -36.01 8.89 -29.10
C ASN A 106 -35.11 10.13 -29.13
N GLU A 107 -34.11 10.07 -30.00
CA GLU A 107 -33.22 11.17 -30.32
C GLU A 107 -34.02 12.32 -30.94
N SER A 108 -34.33 13.33 -30.13
CA SER A 108 -34.48 14.70 -30.64
C SER A 108 -34.17 15.67 -29.50
N SER A 109 -33.06 16.40 -29.62
CA SER A 109 -32.59 17.42 -28.66
C SER A 109 -32.10 16.86 -27.29
N SER A 110 -31.07 16.01 -27.28
CA SER A 110 -30.41 15.61 -26.03
C SER A 110 -29.62 16.78 -25.44
N THR A 111 -30.27 17.46 -24.50
CA THR A 111 -29.66 18.48 -23.67
C THR A 111 -28.51 17.85 -22.88
N THR A 112 -27.28 18.34 -23.03
CA THR A 112 -26.14 17.82 -22.27
C THR A 112 -26.21 18.33 -20.83
N GLN A 113 -26.25 17.41 -19.87
CA GLN A 113 -26.25 17.71 -18.44
C GLN A 113 -24.97 17.19 -17.77
N VAL A 114 -24.41 17.98 -16.85
CA VAL A 114 -23.26 17.60 -16.04
C VAL A 114 -23.59 17.73 -14.56
N PHE A 115 -22.93 16.97 -13.71
CA PHE A 115 -23.13 17.04 -12.27
C PHE A 115 -22.60 18.37 -11.71
N GLU A 116 -23.39 19.05 -10.90
CA GLU A 116 -23.05 20.39 -10.37
C GLU A 116 -21.73 20.39 -9.59
N ASP A 117 -21.53 19.43 -8.67
CA ASP A 117 -20.29 19.29 -7.88
C ASP A 117 -19.03 19.05 -8.72
N SER A 118 -19.20 18.64 -9.98
CA SER A 118 -18.12 18.34 -10.91
C SER A 118 -17.72 19.51 -11.81
N VAL A 119 -18.46 20.61 -11.76
CA VAL A 119 -18.30 21.73 -12.70
C VAL A 119 -17.12 22.60 -12.31
N ALA A 120 -16.26 22.90 -13.28
CA ALA A 120 -15.15 23.82 -13.12
C ALA A 120 -15.03 24.77 -14.31
N THR A 121 -14.58 25.99 -14.04
CA THR A 121 -14.38 27.02 -15.07
C THR A 121 -13.06 26.79 -15.79
N ILE A 122 -13.06 26.90 -17.12
CA ILE A 122 -11.87 26.75 -17.97
C ILE A 122 -11.32 28.13 -18.34
N PRO A 123 -10.13 28.51 -17.85
CA PRO A 123 -9.51 29.79 -18.21
C PRO A 123 -9.23 29.89 -19.71
N ALA A 124 -9.22 31.11 -20.25
CA ALA A 124 -9.03 31.37 -21.68
C ALA A 124 -7.71 30.80 -22.24
N LYS A 125 -6.66 30.70 -21.40
CA LYS A 125 -5.34 30.18 -21.78
C LYS A 125 -5.27 28.65 -21.82
N VAL A 126 -6.28 27.95 -21.31
CA VAL A 126 -6.30 26.48 -21.21
C VAL A 126 -7.16 25.91 -22.33
N SER A 127 -6.62 24.94 -23.07
CA SER A 127 -7.35 24.23 -24.12
C SER A 127 -8.33 23.21 -23.51
N ASP A 128 -9.45 22.93 -24.19
CA ASP A 128 -10.43 21.92 -23.73
C ASP A 128 -9.77 20.53 -23.53
N LYS A 129 -8.80 20.18 -24.37
CA LYS A 129 -8.09 18.90 -24.32
C LYS A 129 -7.19 18.81 -23.08
N ASP A 130 -6.52 19.91 -22.73
CA ASP A 130 -5.67 19.96 -21.54
C ASP A 130 -6.51 20.04 -20.26
N ALA A 131 -7.66 20.74 -20.29
CA ALA A 131 -8.61 20.74 -19.19
C ALA A 131 -9.13 19.31 -18.91
N ILE A 132 -9.54 18.57 -19.95
CA ILE A 132 -9.97 17.16 -19.82
C ILE A 132 -8.85 16.28 -19.28
N SER A 133 -7.65 16.39 -19.83
CA SER A 133 -6.50 15.58 -19.38
C SER A 133 -6.15 15.86 -17.92
N THR A 134 -6.16 17.13 -17.52
CA THR A 134 -5.95 17.58 -16.13
C THR A 134 -7.05 17.06 -15.22
N TYR A 135 -8.32 17.12 -15.65
CA TYR A 135 -9.45 16.61 -14.89
C TYR A 135 -9.31 15.13 -14.55
N ILE A 136 -9.01 14.31 -15.56
CA ILE A 136 -8.87 12.86 -15.40
C ILE A 136 -7.73 12.53 -14.44
N SER A 137 -6.57 13.17 -14.59
CA SER A 137 -5.41 12.89 -13.75
C SER A 137 -5.54 13.43 -12.32
N ALA A 138 -6.18 14.59 -12.13
CA ALA A 138 -6.31 15.20 -10.81
C ALA A 138 -7.28 14.46 -9.89
N LEU A 139 -8.30 13.79 -10.44
CA LEU A 139 -9.29 13.05 -9.64
C LEU A 139 -8.59 12.11 -8.64
N SER A 140 -7.71 11.24 -9.14
CA SER A 140 -7.02 10.25 -8.32
C SER A 140 -5.79 10.79 -7.61
N THR A 141 -5.02 11.68 -8.24
CA THR A 141 -3.73 12.13 -7.69
C THR A 141 -3.80 13.32 -6.73
N ILE A 142 -4.74 14.24 -6.95
CA ILE A 142 -4.84 15.50 -6.20
C ILE A 142 -6.09 15.47 -5.33
N HIS A 143 -7.26 15.31 -5.93
CA HIS A 143 -8.52 15.44 -5.22
C HIS A 143 -8.70 14.36 -4.14
N CYS A 144 -8.34 13.10 -4.43
CA CYS A 144 -8.32 12.04 -3.41
C CYS A 144 -7.33 12.30 -2.26
N ALA A 145 -6.30 13.11 -2.49
CA ALA A 145 -5.28 13.45 -1.51
C ALA A 145 -5.61 14.70 -0.68
N LEU A 146 -6.67 15.44 -1.03
CA LEU A 146 -7.04 16.64 -0.29
C LEU A 146 -7.55 16.29 1.12
N PRO A 147 -7.11 17.02 2.15
CA PRO A 147 -7.72 16.93 3.46
C PRO A 147 -9.15 17.48 3.41
N GLN A 148 -10.11 16.73 3.97
CA GLN A 148 -11.47 17.24 4.13
C GLN A 148 -11.44 18.49 5.02
N GLN A 149 -11.99 19.58 4.50
CA GLN A 149 -12.28 20.76 5.32
C GLN A 149 -13.42 20.40 6.28
N LYS A 150 -13.09 20.05 7.53
CA LYS A 150 -14.09 20.19 8.60
C LYS A 150 -14.27 21.68 8.85
N ALA A 151 -15.33 22.26 8.29
CA ALA A 151 -15.84 23.54 8.76
C ALA A 151 -16.29 23.36 10.22
N ILE A 152 -15.38 23.62 11.17
CA ILE A 152 -15.75 23.75 12.58
C ILE A 152 -16.22 25.19 12.74
N GLY A 153 -17.54 25.38 12.74
CA GLY A 153 -18.21 26.55 13.30
C GLY A 153 -17.81 27.91 12.72
N GLY A 154 -18.39 28.29 11.59
CA GLY A 154 -18.79 29.69 11.31
C GLY A 154 -17.71 30.78 11.31
N SER A 155 -16.43 30.45 11.17
CA SER A 155 -15.37 31.42 10.91
C SER A 155 -14.80 31.17 9.53
N THR A 156 -14.77 32.20 8.69
CA THR A 156 -14.05 32.22 7.41
C THR A 156 -12.53 32.09 7.57
N ASP A 157 -12.03 32.02 8.80
CA ASP A 157 -10.67 31.64 9.15
C ASP A 157 -10.60 30.19 9.65
N ALA A 158 -10.93 29.23 8.77
CA ALA A 158 -10.34 27.91 8.91
C ALA A 158 -8.86 28.06 8.54
N ALA A 159 -8.04 28.47 9.50
CA ALA A 159 -6.59 28.53 9.34
C ALA A 159 -6.14 27.25 8.63
N MET A 160 -5.63 27.38 7.41
CA MET A 160 -4.97 26.30 6.66
C MET A 160 -3.67 25.96 7.40
N ILE A 161 -3.80 25.34 8.57
CA ILE A 161 -2.70 24.91 9.42
C ILE A 161 -1.90 23.89 8.61
N ASN A 162 -0.71 24.28 8.12
CA ASN A 162 0.42 23.47 7.65
C ASN A 162 0.08 21.98 7.39
N ARG A 163 -0.76 21.70 6.38
CA ARG A 163 -1.08 20.32 5.99
C ARG A 163 0.04 19.83 5.08
N LYS A 164 0.65 18.71 5.46
CA LYS A 164 1.78 18.11 4.75
C LYS A 164 1.29 16.94 3.90
N VAL A 165 1.74 16.89 2.65
CA VAL A 165 1.45 15.77 1.74
C VAL A 165 2.75 15.22 1.17
N VAL A 166 2.85 13.90 1.15
CA VAL A 166 3.99 13.20 0.55
C VAL A 166 3.57 12.66 -0.80
N VAL A 167 4.40 12.88 -1.82
CA VAL A 167 4.20 12.30 -3.16
C VAL A 167 5.39 11.41 -3.48
N LEU A 168 5.16 10.15 -3.87
CA LEU A 168 6.20 9.21 -4.27
C LEU A 168 6.24 9.11 -5.80
N GLY A 169 7.41 9.36 -6.39
CA GLY A 169 7.70 9.13 -7.82
C GLY A 169 8.49 10.24 -8.50
N SER A 170 9.12 9.90 -9.62
CA SER A 170 9.80 10.86 -10.52
C SER A 170 9.02 11.18 -11.80
N ASN A 171 7.97 10.41 -12.09
CA ASN A 171 7.26 10.51 -13.37
C ASN A 171 6.52 11.86 -13.49
N PRO A 172 6.09 12.25 -14.70
CA PRO A 172 5.38 13.51 -14.86
C PRO A 172 4.04 13.56 -14.11
N LEU A 173 3.42 12.42 -13.82
CA LEU A 173 2.18 12.35 -13.03
C LEU A 173 2.44 12.73 -11.55
N ALA A 174 3.56 12.29 -10.97
CA ALA A 174 4.01 12.63 -9.63
C ALA A 174 4.43 14.10 -9.54
N CYS A 175 5.11 14.61 -10.56
CA CYS A 175 5.44 16.03 -10.65
C CYS A 175 4.15 16.87 -10.73
N PHE A 176 3.19 16.48 -11.57
CA PHE A 176 1.88 17.12 -11.66
C PHE A 176 1.11 17.08 -10.33
N ALA A 177 1.08 15.93 -9.66
CA ALA A 177 0.42 15.79 -8.36
C ALA A 177 1.06 16.72 -7.32
N ALA A 178 2.40 16.75 -7.27
CA ALA A 178 3.13 17.60 -6.32
C ALA A 178 2.92 19.10 -6.59
N GLU A 179 2.99 19.53 -7.85
CA GLU A 179 2.70 20.91 -8.25
C GLU A 179 1.25 21.29 -7.95
N GLY A 180 0.30 20.40 -8.23
CA GLY A 180 -1.12 20.61 -7.99
C GLY A 180 -1.43 20.80 -6.51
N LEU A 181 -0.99 19.86 -5.68
CA LEU A 181 -1.17 19.93 -4.22
C LEU A 181 -0.49 21.17 -3.63
N ALA A 182 0.71 21.51 -4.09
CA ALA A 182 1.41 22.71 -3.63
C ALA A 182 0.70 24.01 -4.07
N SER A 183 0.12 24.03 -5.28
CA SER A 183 -0.68 25.18 -5.76
C SER A 183 -1.97 25.39 -4.96
N LEU A 184 -2.46 24.35 -4.29
CA LEU A 184 -3.62 24.39 -3.39
C LEU A 184 -3.23 24.77 -1.94
N GLY A 185 -1.98 25.18 -1.71
CA GLY A 185 -1.50 25.67 -0.42
C GLY A 185 -0.97 24.60 0.54
N LEU A 186 -0.76 23.37 0.07
CA LEU A 186 -0.22 22.28 0.88
C LEU A 186 1.32 22.29 0.89
N GLU A 187 1.93 21.87 2.00
CA GLU A 187 3.37 21.64 2.06
C GLU A 187 3.66 20.26 1.46
N VAL A 188 4.37 20.22 0.33
CA VAL A 188 4.55 18.99 -0.44
C VAL A 188 5.99 18.51 -0.40
N SER A 189 6.17 17.26 0.00
CA SER A 189 7.44 16.52 -0.10
C SER A 189 7.36 15.49 -1.22
N LEU A 190 8.05 15.75 -2.33
CA LEU A 190 8.19 14.82 -3.45
C LEU A 190 9.39 13.91 -3.24
N VAL A 191 9.15 12.63 -2.96
CA VAL A 191 10.17 11.63 -2.70
C VAL A 191 10.43 10.80 -3.96
N SER A 192 11.69 10.72 -4.38
CA SER A 192 12.06 10.00 -5.59
C SER A 192 13.49 9.47 -5.59
N THR A 193 13.72 8.36 -6.29
CA THR A 193 15.06 7.86 -6.65
C THR A 193 15.68 8.56 -7.87
N GLY A 194 14.86 9.27 -8.65
CA GLY A 194 15.24 10.01 -9.84
C GLY A 194 15.45 11.50 -9.60
N ASN A 195 15.46 12.25 -10.71
CA ASN A 195 15.54 13.71 -10.72
C ASN A 195 14.22 14.28 -11.28
N PRO A 196 13.17 14.40 -10.44
CA PRO A 196 11.88 14.93 -10.88
C PRO A 196 12.00 16.36 -11.41
N LYS A 197 11.17 16.69 -12.40
CA LYS A 197 11.13 18.02 -13.01
C LYS A 197 9.90 18.76 -12.52
N VAL A 198 10.02 19.39 -11.36
CA VAL A 198 8.98 20.25 -10.80
C VAL A 198 9.22 21.68 -11.26
N ASN A 199 8.25 22.28 -11.90
CA ASN A 199 8.28 23.67 -12.31
C ASN A 199 7.90 24.55 -11.11
N ALA A 200 8.84 25.34 -10.61
CA ALA A 200 8.54 26.47 -9.74
C ALA A 200 7.90 27.59 -10.58
N LYS A 201 6.67 27.40 -11.07
CA LYS A 201 5.92 28.51 -11.67
C LYS A 201 5.56 29.49 -10.55
N ASN A 202 5.71 30.79 -10.83
CA ASN A 202 5.41 31.88 -9.92
C ASN A 202 4.00 31.69 -9.29
N GLY A 203 3.96 31.34 -8.00
CA GLY A 203 2.72 31.18 -7.23
C GLY A 203 2.34 29.74 -6.85
N ALA A 204 2.90 28.71 -7.49
CA ALA A 204 2.73 27.33 -7.02
C ALA A 204 3.57 27.12 -5.75
N GLY A 205 2.99 26.54 -4.71
CA GLY A 205 3.66 26.34 -3.42
C GLY A 205 5.01 25.62 -3.53
N LYS A 206 5.84 25.74 -2.48
CA LYS A 206 7.18 25.16 -2.46
C LYS A 206 7.10 23.63 -2.36
N VAL A 207 7.57 22.92 -3.39
CA VAL A 207 7.76 21.46 -3.35
C VAL A 207 9.18 21.15 -2.87
N GLN A 208 9.29 20.38 -1.80
CA GLN A 208 10.57 19.85 -1.33
C GLN A 208 10.85 18.51 -2.01
N ILE A 209 12.00 18.40 -2.71
CA ILE A 209 12.41 17.14 -3.32
C ILE A 209 13.32 16.39 -2.34
N LEU A 210 12.95 15.14 -2.03
CA LEU A 210 13.69 14.26 -1.11
C LEU A 210 14.06 12.95 -1.82
N LYS A 211 15.14 12.33 -1.35
CA LYS A 211 15.44 10.92 -1.66
C LYS A 211 14.72 10.00 -0.67
N PRO A 212 14.56 8.70 -0.96
CA PRO A 212 13.97 7.75 0.00
C PRO A 212 14.75 7.69 1.32
N ALA A 213 16.07 7.87 1.28
CA ALA A 213 16.96 8.06 2.41
C ALA A 213 17.40 9.53 2.51
N VAL A 214 17.27 10.12 3.69
CA VAL A 214 17.47 11.54 3.95
C VAL A 214 18.44 11.76 5.11
N GLY A 215 19.38 12.70 4.94
CA GLY A 215 20.37 13.05 5.95
C GLY A 215 21.61 12.14 5.94
N GLU A 216 22.57 12.44 6.83
CA GLU A 216 23.83 11.68 6.97
C GLU A 216 23.58 10.26 7.51
N ASP A 217 22.58 10.11 8.38
CA ASP A 217 22.17 8.83 8.96
C ASP A 217 21.27 7.99 8.02
N GLU A 218 21.06 8.45 6.78
CA GLU A 218 20.23 7.78 5.76
C GLU A 218 18.82 7.40 6.27
N VAL A 219 18.20 8.24 7.10
CA VAL A 219 16.89 7.97 7.69
C VAL A 219 15.81 7.93 6.61
N GLY A 220 14.85 7.00 6.74
CA GLY A 220 13.72 6.89 5.84
C GLY A 220 12.90 8.18 5.74
N PHE A 221 12.41 8.50 4.53
CA PHE A 221 11.70 9.77 4.29
C PHE A 221 10.50 9.99 5.24
N ALA A 222 9.71 8.97 5.58
CA ALA A 222 8.54 9.16 6.44
C ALA A 222 8.96 9.62 7.84
N SER A 223 10.00 8.99 8.39
CA SER A 223 10.61 9.39 9.67
C SER A 223 11.24 10.78 9.62
N HIS A 224 11.87 11.15 8.50
CA HIS A 224 12.43 12.49 8.31
C HIS A 224 11.35 13.58 8.26
N ILE A 225 10.24 13.32 7.56
CA ILE A 225 9.14 14.29 7.41
C ILE A 225 8.33 14.42 8.71
N GLY A 226 8.19 13.32 9.46
CA GLY A 226 7.37 13.25 10.66
C GLY A 226 5.91 13.02 10.30
N GLU A 227 5.02 13.90 10.76
CA GLU A 227 3.59 13.80 10.49
C GLU A 227 3.20 14.38 9.13
N PHE A 228 2.30 13.71 8.41
CA PHE A 228 1.71 14.16 7.16
C PHE A 228 0.32 13.57 6.94
N ASP A 229 -0.59 14.33 6.34
CA ASP A 229 -2.00 13.97 6.22
C ASP A 229 -2.27 12.89 5.18
N SER A 230 -1.48 12.88 4.11
CA SER A 230 -1.74 12.06 2.94
C SER A 230 -0.45 11.67 2.22
N LEU A 231 -0.45 10.47 1.64
CA LEU A 231 0.65 9.94 0.83
C LEU A 231 0.11 9.51 -0.53
N VAL A 232 0.60 10.15 -1.59
CA VAL A 232 0.29 9.86 -2.98
C VAL A 232 1.39 9.00 -3.58
N ASP A 233 1.08 7.75 -3.84
CA ASP A 233 1.99 6.77 -4.40
C ASP A 233 1.69 6.52 -5.88
N THR A 234 2.53 7.08 -6.73
CA THR A 234 2.38 6.91 -8.18
C THR A 234 3.10 5.68 -8.73
N ILE A 235 3.81 4.95 -7.86
CA ILE A 235 4.78 3.90 -8.23
C ILE A 235 4.21 2.51 -7.98
N SER A 236 3.56 2.30 -6.83
CA SER A 236 2.96 1.02 -6.48
C SER A 236 1.68 1.18 -5.64
N ASN A 237 1.21 0.07 -5.08
CA ASN A 237 0.02 -0.02 -4.28
C ASN A 237 0.30 -0.85 -3.02
N GLU A 238 0.32 -0.17 -1.88
CA GLU A 238 0.45 -0.78 -0.55
C GLU A 238 -0.91 -1.14 0.06
N LEU A 239 -2.04 -0.86 -0.62
CA LEU A 239 -3.37 -1.37 -0.23
C LEU A 239 -3.48 -2.92 -0.33
N LYS A 240 -2.34 -3.63 -0.44
CA LYS A 240 -2.24 -5.09 -0.59
C LYS A 240 -2.72 -5.78 0.70
N GLY A 241 -4.00 -6.10 0.71
CA GLY A 241 -4.65 -7.07 1.57
C GLY A 241 -5.78 -7.70 0.76
N ASN A 242 -5.97 -9.02 0.87
CA ASN A 242 -7.04 -9.74 0.18
C ASN A 242 -8.37 -8.99 0.28
N PHE A 243 -8.97 -8.72 -0.87
CA PHE A 243 -10.40 -8.44 -0.99
C PHE A 243 -11.19 -9.71 -0.63
N LEU A 244 -11.27 -9.98 0.66
CA LEU A 244 -12.35 -10.67 1.36
C LEU A 244 -12.47 -9.96 2.72
N MET A 245 -13.25 -8.88 2.73
CA MET A 245 -13.73 -8.21 3.93
C MET A 245 -15.25 -8.31 3.93
N PRO A 246 -15.91 -8.62 5.06
CA PRO A 246 -15.75 -9.75 5.97
C PRO A 246 -16.69 -10.90 5.56
N THR A 247 -16.30 -12.16 5.82
CA THR A 247 -17.32 -13.20 6.01
C THR A 247 -18.17 -12.79 7.20
N VAL A 248 -19.46 -12.62 6.92
CA VAL A 248 -20.55 -12.60 7.89
C VAL A 248 -20.27 -13.65 8.97
N VAL A 249 -19.92 -13.19 10.16
CA VAL A 249 -20.37 -13.86 11.37
C VAL A 249 -21.51 -12.97 11.83
N GLY A 250 -22.73 -13.38 11.49
CA GLY A 250 -23.87 -12.89 12.25
C GLY A 250 -23.65 -13.32 13.70
N ASP A 251 -23.84 -12.42 14.63
CA ASP A 251 -25.14 -12.37 15.30
C ASP A 251 -25.29 -10.99 15.95
N ASP A 252 -26.51 -10.49 15.82
CA ASP A 252 -27.18 -9.41 16.54
C ASP A 252 -26.39 -8.76 17.70
N ASP A 253 -26.03 -7.49 17.57
CA ASP A 253 -25.97 -6.51 18.67
C ASP A 253 -25.91 -5.09 18.08
N ASP A 254 -26.93 -4.28 18.38
CA ASP A 254 -27.29 -3.00 17.76
C ASP A 254 -26.54 -1.77 18.33
N ASP A 255 -25.43 -1.92 19.05
CA ASP A 255 -24.80 -0.79 19.76
C ASP A 255 -23.26 -0.74 19.61
N ALA A 256 -22.75 -0.03 18.59
CA ALA A 256 -21.39 0.55 18.61
C ALA A 256 -21.17 1.63 17.53
N GLU A 257 -21.20 2.90 17.92
CA GLU A 257 -20.91 4.11 17.12
C GLU A 257 -19.42 4.31 16.71
N ASN A 258 -18.60 3.27 16.57
CA ASN A 258 -17.19 3.41 16.14
C ASN A 258 -16.86 2.50 14.94
N ASP A 259 -17.25 2.99 13.76
CA ASP A 259 -17.27 2.23 12.51
C ASP A 259 -16.06 2.62 11.61
N GLU A 260 -14.83 2.31 12.05
CA GLU A 260 -13.63 2.36 11.19
C GLU A 260 -13.32 0.96 10.62
N ALA A 261 -13.18 0.89 9.30
CA ALA A 261 -12.99 -0.35 8.55
C ALA A 261 -11.76 -1.17 9.01
N PRO A 262 -11.80 -2.52 8.97
CA PRO A 262 -10.72 -3.35 9.50
C PRO A 262 -9.47 -3.18 8.63
N PHE A 263 -8.34 -2.87 9.30
CA PHE A 263 -7.08 -2.44 8.72
C PHE A 263 -6.59 -3.31 7.54
N GLY A 264 -6.63 -2.73 6.34
CA GLY A 264 -5.94 -3.24 5.17
C GLY A 264 -4.45 -2.92 5.23
N SER A 265 -3.60 -3.94 5.12
CA SER A 265 -2.11 -3.88 5.11
C SER A 265 -1.44 -3.29 6.36
N SER A 266 -0.37 -3.94 6.84
CA SER A 266 0.43 -3.47 7.99
C SER A 266 1.00 -2.07 7.79
N ILE A 267 1.35 -1.71 6.55
CA ILE A 267 1.97 -0.41 6.23
C ILE A 267 1.00 0.74 6.44
N LEU A 268 -0.28 0.60 6.06
CA LEU A 268 -1.26 1.68 6.24
C LEU A 268 -1.59 1.93 7.71
N GLY A 269 -1.68 0.87 8.50
CA GLY A 269 -1.85 0.99 9.95
C GLY A 269 -0.70 1.79 10.58
N LEU A 270 0.54 1.48 10.20
CA LEU A 270 1.72 2.18 10.68
C LEU A 270 1.84 3.62 10.17
N LEU A 271 1.47 3.88 8.92
CA LEU A 271 1.40 5.22 8.37
C LEU A 271 0.41 6.08 9.17
N LYS A 272 -0.75 5.51 9.53
CA LYS A 272 -1.74 6.18 10.37
C LYS A 272 -1.20 6.41 11.79
N SER A 273 -0.66 5.39 12.45
CA SER A 273 -0.25 5.49 13.86
C SER A 273 1.02 6.31 14.09
N ARG A 274 2.05 6.17 13.23
CA ARG A 274 3.35 6.84 13.42
C ARG A 274 3.46 8.20 12.73
N HIS A 275 2.67 8.42 11.67
CA HIS A 275 2.80 9.61 10.83
C HIS A 275 1.48 10.38 10.65
N ASN A 276 0.40 9.97 11.31
CA ASN A 276 -0.93 10.58 11.17
C ASN A 276 -1.42 10.63 9.70
N CYS A 277 -0.94 9.69 8.88
CA CYS A 277 -1.30 9.61 7.46
C CYS A 277 -2.65 8.94 7.30
N MET A 278 -3.69 9.77 7.25
CA MET A 278 -5.08 9.35 7.17
C MET A 278 -5.50 8.89 5.78
N ARG A 279 -4.73 9.22 4.73
CA ARG A 279 -5.04 8.82 3.35
C ARG A 279 -3.79 8.29 2.65
N TYR A 280 -3.89 7.06 2.18
CA TYR A 280 -2.95 6.52 1.21
C TYR A 280 -3.64 6.45 -0.15
N ILE A 281 -3.02 7.06 -1.15
CA ILE A 281 -3.52 7.21 -2.50
C ILE A 281 -2.60 6.39 -3.39
N SER A 282 -3.09 5.31 -3.99
CA SER A 282 -2.33 4.58 -5.01
C SER A 282 -2.85 4.97 -6.38
N THR A 283 -1.93 5.27 -7.31
CA THR A 283 -2.24 5.35 -8.73
C THR A 283 -1.55 4.23 -9.50
N GLU A 284 -1.51 3.01 -8.96
CA GLU A 284 -1.02 1.85 -9.71
C GLU A 284 -2.14 1.31 -10.62
N THR A 285 -1.96 1.34 -11.95
CA THR A 285 -2.92 0.75 -12.91
C THR A 285 -2.77 -0.77 -12.98
N GLU A 286 -3.79 -1.44 -13.51
CA GLU A 286 -3.66 -2.86 -13.88
C GLU A 286 -2.57 -3.08 -14.94
N CYS A 287 -2.35 -2.13 -15.85
CA CYS A 287 -1.25 -2.19 -16.81
C CYS A 287 0.12 -2.21 -16.11
N GLN A 288 0.32 -1.37 -15.10
CA GLN A 288 1.55 -1.35 -14.29
C GLN A 288 1.75 -2.70 -13.59
N LYS A 289 0.69 -3.29 -13.01
CA LYS A 289 0.75 -4.62 -12.39
C LYS A 289 1.12 -5.73 -13.39
N ILE A 290 0.52 -5.70 -14.58
CA ILE A 290 0.81 -6.67 -15.65
C ILE A 290 2.30 -6.61 -16.01
N VAL A 291 2.85 -5.41 -16.20
CA VAL A 291 4.26 -5.22 -16.55
C VAL A 291 5.19 -5.57 -15.40
N ALA A 292 4.85 -5.20 -14.16
CA ALA A 292 5.62 -5.58 -12.99
C ALA A 292 5.72 -7.11 -12.84
N LYS A 293 4.63 -7.84 -13.12
CA LYS A 293 4.60 -9.31 -13.03
C LYS A 293 5.27 -10.02 -14.22
N ALA A 294 5.08 -9.51 -15.43
CA ALA A 294 5.56 -10.16 -16.66
C ALA A 294 6.93 -9.64 -17.16
N GLY A 295 7.47 -8.62 -16.50
CA GLY A 295 8.72 -7.96 -16.88
C GLY A 295 8.64 -7.12 -18.14
N ILE A 296 9.71 -6.39 -18.45
CA ILE A 296 9.76 -5.42 -19.56
C ILE A 296 9.71 -6.07 -20.95
N PHE A 297 10.09 -7.34 -21.10
CA PHE A 297 10.11 -8.02 -22.40
C PHE A 297 8.76 -8.66 -22.77
N GLY A 298 7.98 -9.12 -21.79
CA GLY A 298 6.70 -9.82 -22.01
C GLY A 298 5.47 -9.08 -21.49
N GLY A 299 5.66 -8.08 -20.63
CA GLY A 299 4.60 -7.27 -20.04
C GLY A 299 3.96 -6.25 -20.98
N PRO A 300 4.72 -5.48 -21.77
CA PRO A 300 4.17 -4.42 -22.61
C PRO A 300 3.06 -4.90 -23.55
N GLY A 301 3.26 -6.01 -24.26
CA GLY A 301 2.25 -6.58 -25.14
C GLY A 301 0.97 -6.98 -24.41
N LYS A 302 1.11 -7.58 -23.23
CA LYS A 302 -0.04 -7.96 -22.38
C LYS A 302 -0.79 -6.76 -21.84
N ALA A 303 -0.09 -5.69 -21.46
CA ALA A 303 -0.69 -4.44 -21.01
C ALA A 303 -1.41 -3.71 -22.16
N ASP A 304 -0.83 -3.73 -23.37
CA ASP A 304 -1.47 -3.17 -24.56
C ASP A 304 -2.75 -3.93 -24.92
N ASP A 305 -2.73 -5.26 -24.86
CA ASP A 305 -3.91 -6.09 -25.10
C ASP A 305 -4.98 -5.89 -24.01
N TYR A 306 -4.57 -5.70 -22.76
CA TYR A 306 -5.47 -5.31 -21.69
C TYR A 306 -6.15 -3.96 -21.98
N CYS A 307 -5.41 -2.92 -22.36
CA CYS A 307 -5.95 -1.61 -22.70
C CYS A 307 -7.03 -1.70 -23.80
N LYS A 308 -6.78 -2.48 -24.86
CA LYS A 308 -7.75 -2.71 -25.94
C LYS A 308 -9.01 -3.39 -25.41
N ASN A 309 -8.85 -4.41 -24.57
CA ASN A 309 -9.97 -5.17 -24.03
C ASN A 309 -10.88 -4.36 -23.10
N VAL A 310 -10.28 -3.46 -22.31
CA VAL A 310 -11.00 -2.56 -21.40
C VAL A 310 -11.71 -1.45 -22.18
N ALA A 311 -11.08 -0.91 -23.22
CA ALA A 311 -11.67 0.14 -24.06
C ALA A 311 -12.70 -0.37 -25.08
N ASN A 312 -13.07 -1.66 -25.04
CA ASN A 312 -14.03 -2.23 -25.98
C ASN A 312 -15.44 -1.66 -25.78
N PRO A 313 -16.17 -1.33 -26.87
CA PRO A 313 -17.56 -0.87 -26.79
C PRO A 313 -18.46 -1.85 -26.01
N GLY A 314 -19.45 -1.29 -25.30
CA GLY A 314 -20.38 -2.10 -24.49
C GLY A 314 -19.81 -2.58 -23.16
N PHE A 315 -18.73 -1.98 -22.65
CA PHE A 315 -18.24 -2.28 -21.31
C PHE A 315 -19.22 -1.85 -20.21
N GLU A 316 -20.04 -0.83 -20.45
CA GLU A 316 -21.00 -0.26 -19.48
C GLU A 316 -22.03 -1.29 -19.01
N SER A 317 -22.33 -2.32 -19.81
CA SER A 317 -23.25 -3.41 -19.45
C SER A 317 -22.61 -4.55 -18.67
N LYS A 318 -21.28 -4.52 -18.47
CA LYS A 318 -20.55 -5.55 -17.73
C LYS A 318 -20.61 -5.25 -16.23
N GLN A 319 -20.87 -6.29 -15.42
CA GLN A 319 -20.93 -6.19 -13.94
C GLN A 319 -19.63 -5.72 -13.27
N ASP A 320 -18.51 -5.70 -14.00
CA ASP A 320 -17.18 -5.34 -13.47
C ASP A 320 -16.89 -3.82 -13.52
N TYR A 321 -17.87 -3.03 -13.97
CA TYR A 321 -17.76 -1.57 -14.14
C TYR A 321 -18.81 -0.84 -13.30
N THR A 322 -18.43 0.33 -12.79
CA THR A 322 -19.35 1.24 -12.09
C THR A 322 -19.18 2.66 -12.62
N ALA A 323 -20.28 3.34 -12.90
CA ALA A 323 -20.25 4.76 -13.22
C ALA A 323 -19.75 5.51 -11.98
N ILE A 324 -18.75 6.37 -12.14
CA ILE A 324 -18.20 7.16 -11.05
C ILE A 324 -19.17 8.33 -10.79
N PRO A 325 -19.87 8.38 -9.64
CA PRO A 325 -20.60 9.58 -9.25
C PRO A 325 -19.62 10.74 -9.00
N PRO A 326 -20.07 12.00 -9.11
CA PRO A 326 -19.20 13.15 -8.87
C PRO A 326 -18.70 13.13 -7.42
N PRO A 327 -17.39 13.17 -7.15
CA PRO A 327 -16.90 13.43 -5.80
C PRO A 327 -17.33 14.81 -5.32
N GLN A 328 -17.45 14.97 -4.01
CA GLN A 328 -17.81 16.26 -3.41
C GLN A 328 -16.72 17.32 -3.69
N ASP A 329 -17.11 18.52 -4.12
CA ASP A 329 -16.21 19.67 -4.32
C ASP A 329 -15.06 19.47 -5.33
N ILE A 330 -15.14 18.46 -6.22
CA ILE A 330 -14.11 18.26 -7.24
C ILE A 330 -14.04 19.43 -8.22
N GLY A 331 -15.18 20.07 -8.53
CA GLY A 331 -15.26 21.27 -9.36
C GLY A 331 -14.46 22.45 -8.81
N ASN A 332 -14.51 22.66 -7.48
CA ASN A 332 -13.75 23.70 -6.78
C ASN A 332 -12.24 23.43 -6.85
N SER A 333 -11.85 22.19 -6.54
CA SER A 333 -10.45 21.75 -6.64
C SER A 333 -9.91 21.93 -8.07
N MET A 334 -10.73 21.59 -9.06
CA MET A 334 -10.37 21.69 -10.47
C MET A 334 -10.25 23.14 -10.94
N THR A 335 -11.18 24.01 -10.56
CA THR A 335 -11.14 25.43 -10.91
C THR A 335 -9.84 26.06 -10.40
N ALA A 336 -9.48 25.81 -9.14
CA ALA A 336 -8.23 26.30 -8.56
C ALA A 336 -6.98 25.80 -9.31
N LEU A 337 -6.92 24.51 -9.68
CA LEU A 337 -5.80 23.96 -10.46
C LEU A 337 -5.65 24.63 -11.84
N LEU A 338 -6.77 24.80 -12.55
CA LEU A 338 -6.78 25.41 -13.88
C LEU A 338 -6.41 26.89 -13.84
N GLU A 339 -6.91 27.65 -12.85
CA GLU A 339 -6.58 29.06 -12.62
C GLU A 339 -5.10 29.26 -12.28
N ASN A 340 -4.55 28.37 -11.45
CA ASN A 340 -3.12 28.35 -11.11
C ASN A 340 -2.23 27.89 -12.27
N GLY A 341 -2.82 27.45 -13.39
CA GLY A 341 -2.08 27.00 -14.58
C GLY A 341 -1.31 25.69 -14.35
N VAL A 342 -1.74 24.87 -13.38
CA VAL A 342 -1.24 23.51 -13.17
C VAL A 342 -2.01 22.59 -14.11
N LEU A 343 -1.32 22.11 -15.15
CA LEU A 343 -1.93 21.35 -16.23
C LEU A 343 -1.18 20.04 -16.43
N PHE A 344 -1.91 18.95 -16.63
CA PHE A 344 -1.37 17.71 -17.17
C PHE A 344 -1.74 17.62 -18.64
N SER A 345 -0.86 18.13 -19.52
CA SER A 345 -1.23 18.35 -20.92
C SER A 345 -1.59 17.04 -21.62
N GLN A 346 -2.49 17.12 -22.60
CA GLN A 346 -2.86 15.93 -23.37
C GLN A 346 -1.64 15.35 -24.11
N SER A 347 -0.71 16.22 -24.53
CA SER A 347 0.53 15.78 -25.18
C SER A 347 1.42 14.96 -24.25
N GLU A 348 1.58 15.39 -23.00
CA GLU A 348 2.35 14.65 -21.99
C GLU A 348 1.66 13.33 -21.65
N ARG A 349 0.34 13.34 -21.43
CA ARG A 349 -0.45 12.14 -21.18
C ARG A 349 -0.32 11.12 -22.32
N LYS A 350 -0.41 11.56 -23.57
CA LYS A 350 -0.21 10.71 -24.75
C LYS A 350 1.21 10.20 -24.89
N LYS A 351 2.22 11.02 -24.56
CA LYS A 351 3.61 10.59 -24.59
C LYS A 351 3.90 9.50 -23.55
N LEU A 352 3.27 9.58 -22.38
CA LEU A 352 3.43 8.61 -21.30
C LEU A 352 2.62 7.34 -21.54
N TYR A 353 1.40 7.47 -22.08
CA TYR A 353 0.42 6.38 -22.18
C TYR A 353 -0.07 6.18 -23.63
N ALA A 354 0.87 6.09 -24.58
CA ALA A 354 0.64 6.24 -26.03
C ALA A 354 -0.36 5.29 -26.71
N LYS A 355 -0.96 4.34 -25.99
CA LYS A 355 -1.78 3.25 -26.56
C LYS A 355 -3.25 3.31 -26.19
N SER A 356 -3.66 4.15 -25.24
CA SER A 356 -5.07 4.30 -24.86
C SER A 356 -5.38 5.70 -24.36
N ASP A 357 -6.38 6.35 -24.96
CA ASP A 357 -6.94 7.61 -24.47
C ASP A 357 -7.99 7.38 -23.36
N VAL A 358 -8.49 6.14 -23.21
CA VAL A 358 -9.62 5.81 -22.32
C VAL A 358 -9.13 5.31 -20.95
N VAL A 359 -8.23 4.33 -20.94
CA VAL A 359 -7.66 3.76 -19.70
C VAL A 359 -6.19 4.15 -19.61
N ARG A 360 -5.73 4.51 -18.40
CA ARG A 360 -4.31 4.84 -18.21
C ARG A 360 -3.46 3.57 -18.35
N GLY A 361 -2.41 3.68 -19.16
CA GLY A 361 -1.50 2.58 -19.44
C GLY A 361 -0.42 2.40 -18.36
N TRP A 362 0.77 2.05 -18.83
CA TRP A 362 1.99 1.96 -18.03
C TRP A 362 3.07 2.83 -18.69
N SER A 363 4.12 3.17 -17.97
CA SER A 363 5.30 3.78 -18.57
C SER A 363 6.59 3.11 -18.10
N LEU A 364 7.63 3.21 -18.93
CA LEU A 364 8.96 2.71 -18.60
C LEU A 364 9.57 3.43 -17.39
N ALA A 365 9.24 4.71 -17.22
CA ALA A 365 9.66 5.49 -16.07
C ALA A 365 9.09 4.90 -14.77
N ASP A 366 7.80 4.56 -14.75
CA ASP A 366 7.15 3.97 -13.57
C ASP A 366 7.77 2.63 -13.19
N PHE A 367 8.03 1.79 -14.20
CA PHE A 367 8.65 0.48 -13.99
C PHE A 367 10.07 0.61 -13.40
N TRP A 368 10.90 1.50 -13.94
CA TRP A 368 12.26 1.69 -13.43
C TRP A 368 12.28 2.35 -12.06
N GLU A 369 11.40 3.31 -11.79
CA GLU A 369 11.30 3.93 -10.47
C GLU A 369 10.93 2.88 -9.40
N ASN A 370 9.95 2.01 -9.69
CA ASN A 370 9.55 0.95 -8.75
C ASN A 370 10.68 -0.07 -8.51
N THR A 371 11.35 -0.49 -9.59
CA THR A 371 12.43 -1.49 -9.50
C THR A 371 13.71 -0.95 -8.87
N ARG A 372 13.97 0.36 -8.96
CA ARG A 372 15.13 1.02 -8.34
C ARG A 372 14.88 1.52 -6.94
N TRP A 373 13.61 1.55 -6.49
CA TRP A 373 13.30 1.96 -5.12
C TRP A 373 14.02 1.05 -4.12
N PRO A 374 14.87 1.60 -3.22
CA PRO A 374 15.58 0.80 -2.24
C PRO A 374 14.60 0.00 -1.38
N ARG A 375 14.94 -1.23 -1.00
CA ARG A 375 14.09 -2.07 -0.14
C ARG A 375 14.65 -2.07 1.27
N ASP A 376 13.76 -2.03 2.25
CA ASP A 376 14.15 -2.07 3.63
C ASP A 376 14.57 -3.50 4.03
N ALA A 377 15.79 -3.65 4.53
CA ALA A 377 16.33 -4.92 5.01
C ALA A 377 15.86 -5.29 6.43
N SER A 378 15.29 -4.34 7.16
CA SER A 378 14.79 -4.52 8.53
C SER A 378 13.44 -5.24 8.60
N GLY A 379 12.67 -5.28 7.51
CA GLY A 379 11.34 -5.90 7.44
C GLY A 379 11.25 -7.17 6.59
N ASN A 380 10.03 -7.48 6.12
CA ASN A 380 9.86 -8.35 4.96
C ASN A 380 10.54 -7.67 3.76
N ALA A 381 11.46 -8.36 3.09
CA ALA A 381 12.36 -7.83 2.06
C ALA A 381 11.68 -7.20 0.82
N ASP A 382 10.36 -7.05 0.83
CA ASP A 382 9.55 -6.42 -0.21
C ASP A 382 9.14 -4.96 0.12
N VAL A 383 9.28 -4.51 1.38
CA VAL A 383 8.88 -3.14 1.77
C VAL A 383 9.84 -2.11 1.19
N ARG A 384 9.28 -1.06 0.58
CA ARG A 384 10.05 0.08 0.06
C ARG A 384 10.65 0.90 1.20
N PHE A 385 11.96 1.14 1.12
CA PHE A 385 12.69 1.95 2.08
C PHE A 385 12.06 3.33 2.24
N GLY A 386 11.95 3.76 3.50
CA GLY A 386 11.32 5.02 3.88
C GLY A 386 9.84 4.92 4.23
N LEU A 387 9.17 3.81 3.90
CA LEU A 387 7.86 3.47 4.48
C LEU A 387 8.04 2.79 5.83
N PRO A 388 7.08 2.92 6.76
CA PRO A 388 7.19 2.30 8.06
C PRO A 388 7.12 0.78 7.97
N VAL A 389 7.93 0.12 8.79
CA VAL A 389 8.00 -1.33 8.95
C VAL A 389 7.66 -1.66 10.41
N ILE A 390 6.93 -2.75 10.64
CA ILE A 390 6.69 -3.24 12.01
C ILE A 390 8.04 -3.70 12.56
N SER A 391 8.47 -3.14 13.69
CA SER A 391 9.67 -3.60 14.39
C SER A 391 9.34 -4.87 15.17
N TYR A 392 10.31 -5.77 15.34
CA TYR A 392 10.09 -7.00 16.11
C TYR A 392 9.79 -6.74 17.60
N GLU A 393 10.30 -5.63 18.14
CA GLU A 393 9.99 -5.16 19.51
C GLU A 393 8.51 -4.80 19.64
N GLU A 394 7.94 -4.12 18.65
CA GLU A 394 6.51 -3.81 18.61
C GLU A 394 5.65 -5.05 18.36
N GLU A 395 6.10 -6.01 17.54
CA GLU A 395 5.41 -7.29 17.41
C GLU A 395 5.39 -8.06 18.74
N GLU A 396 6.49 -8.05 19.51
CA GLU A 396 6.56 -8.72 20.82
C GLU A 396 5.74 -7.99 21.90
N GLU A 397 5.81 -6.65 21.98
CA GLU A 397 5.00 -5.85 22.92
C GLU A 397 3.49 -5.98 22.65
N GLU A 398 3.07 -5.95 21.39
CA GLU A 398 1.66 -6.19 21.02
C GLU A 398 1.23 -7.62 21.35
N THR A 399 2.13 -8.60 21.18
CA THR A 399 1.87 -10.00 21.54
C THR A 399 1.74 -10.17 23.05
N GLU A 400 2.63 -9.56 23.84
CA GLU A 400 2.59 -9.59 25.31
C GLU A 400 1.36 -8.86 25.86
N GLN A 401 0.98 -7.72 25.29
CA GLN A 401 -0.25 -7.01 25.66
C GLN A 401 -1.49 -7.82 25.31
N ALA A 402 -1.52 -8.46 24.14
CA ALA A 402 -2.63 -9.33 23.74
C ALA A 402 -2.75 -10.57 24.66
N GLU A 403 -1.62 -11.16 25.07
CA GLU A 403 -1.59 -12.25 26.06
C GLU A 403 -2.08 -11.79 27.44
N LEU A 404 -1.69 -10.58 27.87
CA LEU A 404 -2.12 -9.99 29.14
C LEU A 404 -3.63 -9.72 29.15
N MET A 405 -4.19 -9.17 28.06
CA MET A 405 -5.62 -8.89 27.94
C MET A 405 -6.46 -10.17 27.82
N ALA A 406 -5.99 -11.16 27.06
CA ALA A 406 -6.63 -12.47 26.99
C ALA A 406 -6.71 -13.18 28.36
N ARG A 407 -5.72 -12.96 29.23
CA ARG A 407 -5.72 -13.43 30.62
C ARG A 407 -6.69 -12.68 31.53
N MET A 408 -7.04 -11.43 31.20
CA MET A 408 -8.00 -10.62 31.95
C MET A 408 -9.46 -10.82 31.51
N GLY A 409 -9.72 -11.67 30.51
CA GLY A 409 -11.07 -12.06 30.11
C GLY A 409 -11.83 -11.00 29.31
N ASP A 410 -11.13 -9.98 28.81
CA ASP A 410 -11.72 -8.94 27.96
C ASP A 410 -11.75 -9.40 26.50
N GLN A 411 -12.76 -8.99 25.74
CA GLN A 411 -12.88 -9.44 24.34
C GLN A 411 -11.80 -8.77 23.48
N PRO A 412 -10.90 -9.55 22.85
CA PRO A 412 -9.86 -8.98 22.02
C PRO A 412 -10.45 -8.39 20.74
N SER A 413 -9.87 -7.28 20.28
CA SER A 413 -10.21 -6.63 19.03
C SER A 413 -10.07 -7.58 17.83
N ASN A 414 -10.70 -7.26 16.69
CA ASN A 414 -10.61 -8.08 15.48
C ASN A 414 -9.16 -8.26 14.97
N PHE A 415 -8.25 -7.33 15.32
CA PHE A 415 -6.82 -7.41 15.02
C PHE A 415 -6.11 -8.42 15.94
N GLU A 416 -6.40 -8.39 17.23
CA GLU A 416 -5.87 -9.32 18.23
C GLU A 416 -6.35 -10.76 17.98
N ARG A 417 -7.57 -10.95 17.45
CA ARG A 417 -8.04 -12.27 16.96
C ARG A 417 -7.21 -12.79 15.79
N LEU A 418 -6.68 -11.91 14.93
CA LEU A 418 -5.86 -12.27 13.78
C LEU A 418 -4.42 -12.65 14.20
N ALA A 419 -3.88 -11.93 15.19
CA ALA A 419 -2.62 -12.28 15.86
C ALA A 419 -2.76 -13.61 16.63
N ALA A 420 -3.83 -13.79 17.40
CA ALA A 420 -4.16 -15.02 18.11
C ALA A 420 -4.41 -16.22 17.17
N ARG A 421 -4.94 -16.00 15.96
CA ARG A 421 -5.12 -17.06 14.95
C ARG A 421 -3.79 -17.54 14.34
N LYS A 422 -2.75 -16.70 14.35
CA LYS A 422 -1.36 -17.13 14.05
C LYS A 422 -0.69 -17.85 15.23
N LEU A 423 -1.25 -17.74 16.44
CA LEU A 423 -0.76 -18.34 17.69
C LEU A 423 -1.32 -19.75 17.99
N ASN A 424 -2.15 -20.32 17.12
CA ASN A 424 -2.30 -21.77 17.14
C ASN A 424 -0.97 -22.38 16.67
N HIS A 425 -0.08 -22.64 17.64
CA HIS A 425 1.11 -23.47 17.52
C HIS A 425 0.74 -24.85 16.97
N ALA A 426 0.54 -24.93 15.66
CA ALA A 426 1.07 -26.04 14.93
C ALA A 426 2.55 -25.74 14.72
N GLU A 427 3.43 -26.70 15.04
CA GLU A 427 4.73 -26.74 14.38
C GLU A 427 4.48 -26.49 12.89
N PRO A 428 5.27 -25.63 12.24
CA PRO A 428 4.99 -25.28 10.86
C PRO A 428 5.06 -26.57 10.03
N SER A 429 3.90 -27.03 9.56
CA SER A 429 3.76 -28.27 8.80
C SER A 429 3.87 -27.93 7.33
N GLY A 430 5.06 -28.17 6.78
CA GLY A 430 5.37 -27.88 5.38
C GLY A 430 6.87 -27.69 5.16
N GLU A 431 7.28 -27.52 3.91
CA GLU A 431 8.66 -27.19 3.57
C GLU A 431 8.84 -25.67 3.69
N ALA A 432 9.93 -25.21 4.31
CA ALA A 432 10.20 -23.78 4.44
C ALA A 432 10.27 -23.13 3.03
N PRO A 433 9.66 -21.94 2.81
CA PRO A 433 9.69 -21.28 1.51
C PRO A 433 11.13 -21.09 1.03
N GLN A 434 11.45 -21.45 -0.21
CA GLN A 434 12.80 -21.27 -0.74
C GLN A 434 13.09 -19.79 -0.99
N PRO A 435 14.22 -19.23 -0.51
CA PRO A 435 14.56 -17.85 -0.74
C PRO A 435 15.12 -17.69 -2.16
N ALA A 436 14.92 -16.51 -2.75
CA ALA A 436 15.67 -16.15 -3.95
C ALA A 436 17.17 -16.10 -3.62
N GLN A 437 17.97 -16.96 -4.24
CA GLN A 437 19.40 -17.06 -4.00
C GLN A 437 20.11 -15.86 -4.66
N ASN A 438 20.19 -14.74 -3.93
CA ASN A 438 20.70 -13.48 -4.47
C ASN A 438 22.23 -13.32 -4.35
N ASN A 439 22.93 -14.20 -3.63
CA ASN A 439 24.39 -14.12 -3.42
C ASN A 439 25.10 -15.39 -3.95
N PRO A 440 26.04 -15.27 -4.91
CA PRO A 440 26.74 -16.42 -5.51
C PRO A 440 27.84 -17.04 -4.62
N HIS A 441 28.19 -16.41 -3.50
CA HIS A 441 29.27 -16.86 -2.61
C HIS A 441 28.79 -17.42 -1.27
N VAL A 442 27.60 -17.01 -0.81
CA VAL A 442 27.03 -17.48 0.46
C VAL A 442 25.69 -18.18 0.19
N TYR A 443 25.60 -19.44 0.59
CA TYR A 443 24.42 -20.27 0.40
C TYR A 443 23.37 -19.99 1.47
N GLN A 444 22.13 -19.71 1.07
CA GLN A 444 21.05 -19.41 2.01
C GLN A 444 20.36 -20.69 2.48
N ILE A 445 20.28 -20.87 3.79
CA ILE A 445 19.66 -22.02 4.45
C ILE A 445 18.39 -21.57 5.17
N ASN A 446 17.33 -22.37 5.01
CA ASN A 446 16.04 -22.14 5.66
C ASN A 446 15.66 -23.34 6.54
N GLY A 447 15.55 -23.08 7.84
CA GLY A 447 15.14 -24.08 8.83
C GLY A 447 16.07 -25.31 8.90
N VAL A 448 15.60 -26.32 9.64
CA VAL A 448 16.35 -27.56 9.88
C VAL A 448 16.48 -28.39 8.59
N SER A 449 15.43 -28.46 7.77
CA SER A 449 15.47 -29.21 6.50
C SER A 449 16.51 -28.65 5.53
N GLY A 450 16.71 -27.33 5.50
CA GLY A 450 17.76 -26.70 4.69
C GLY A 450 19.16 -27.13 5.11
N VAL A 451 19.43 -27.21 6.42
CA VAL A 451 20.71 -27.72 6.95
C VAL A 451 20.89 -29.19 6.55
N ASN A 452 19.86 -30.01 6.73
CA ASN A 452 19.94 -31.43 6.39
C ASN A 452 20.21 -31.68 4.91
N ASN A 453 19.51 -30.95 4.03
CA ASN A 453 19.63 -31.10 2.58
C ASN A 453 20.96 -30.54 2.04
N ALA A 454 21.39 -29.38 2.53
CA ALA A 454 22.57 -28.70 1.98
C ALA A 454 23.89 -29.14 2.59
N ILE A 455 23.89 -29.55 3.87
CA ILE A 455 25.12 -29.80 4.65
C ILE A 455 25.23 -31.26 5.10
N VAL A 456 24.22 -31.78 5.81
CA VAL A 456 24.31 -33.09 6.49
C VAL A 456 24.31 -34.24 5.48
N SER A 457 23.30 -34.29 4.61
CA SER A 457 23.14 -35.36 3.61
C SER A 457 24.25 -35.38 2.56
N THR A 458 24.77 -34.19 2.21
CA THR A 458 25.87 -34.01 1.26
C THR A 458 27.26 -34.14 1.90
N LYS A 459 27.32 -34.31 3.23
CA LYS A 459 28.54 -34.41 4.04
C LYS A 459 29.53 -33.28 3.76
N LYS A 460 29.04 -32.05 3.63
CA LYS A 460 29.88 -30.88 3.34
C LYS A 460 30.56 -30.36 4.60
N ASN A 461 31.80 -29.88 4.44
CA ASN A 461 32.42 -28.97 5.41
C ASN A 461 31.77 -27.60 5.21
N CYS A 462 31.27 -27.00 6.29
CA CYS A 462 30.49 -25.77 6.19
C CYS A 462 30.72 -24.86 7.39
N ILE A 463 30.77 -23.56 7.15
CA ILE A 463 30.56 -22.54 8.16
C ILE A 463 29.18 -21.91 7.93
N LEU A 464 28.33 -22.00 8.94
CA LEU A 464 26.96 -21.50 8.93
C LEU A 464 26.86 -20.26 9.80
N PHE A 465 26.65 -19.11 9.17
CA PHE A 465 26.37 -17.86 9.85
C PHE A 465 24.87 -17.76 10.20
N LEU A 466 24.56 -17.88 11.49
CA LEU A 466 23.25 -17.62 12.03
C LEU A 466 23.11 -16.12 12.31
N SER A 467 22.33 -15.46 11.46
CA SER A 467 22.05 -14.03 11.56
C SER A 467 20.62 -13.79 12.06
N ALA A 468 20.35 -12.57 12.50
CA ALA A 468 18.99 -12.05 12.56
C ALA A 468 18.87 -10.72 11.81
N ARG A 469 17.72 -10.47 11.19
CA ARG A 469 17.43 -9.17 10.52
C ARG A 469 17.42 -7.98 11.49
N PHE A 470 17.10 -8.22 12.75
CA PHE A 470 17.08 -7.22 13.83
C PHE A 470 18.45 -6.98 14.49
N CYS A 471 19.48 -7.77 14.14
CA CYS A 471 20.78 -7.70 14.80
C CYS A 471 21.72 -6.72 14.06
N GLN A 472 21.96 -5.53 14.63
CA GLN A 472 22.82 -4.50 14.03
C GLN A 472 24.28 -5.00 13.81
N THR A 473 24.80 -5.79 14.74
CA THR A 473 26.11 -6.45 14.59
C THR A 473 26.12 -7.41 13.39
N CYS A 474 25.03 -8.16 13.19
CA CYS A 474 24.90 -9.10 12.09
C CYS A 474 24.88 -8.38 10.73
N LYS A 475 24.20 -7.22 10.64
CA LYS A 475 24.22 -6.38 9.42
C LYS A 475 25.62 -5.89 9.07
N ARG A 476 26.42 -5.51 10.07
CA ARG A 476 27.83 -5.12 9.88
C ARG A 476 28.71 -6.29 9.45
N LEU A 477 28.45 -7.49 9.98
CA LEU A 477 29.20 -8.71 9.68
C LEU A 477 28.88 -9.27 8.29
N ASP A 478 27.65 -9.14 7.80
CA ASP A 478 27.20 -9.77 6.54
C ASP A 478 28.05 -9.45 5.28
N PRO A 479 28.37 -8.18 4.98
CA PRO A 479 29.25 -7.88 3.83
C PRO A 479 30.67 -8.39 4.05
N LYS A 480 31.15 -8.44 5.30
CA LYS A 480 32.49 -8.94 5.64
C LYS A 480 32.56 -10.46 5.53
N TYR A 481 31.51 -11.16 5.97
CA TYR A 481 31.37 -12.60 5.83
C TYR A 481 31.26 -13.02 4.36
N THR A 482 30.49 -12.27 3.56
CA THR A 482 30.45 -12.48 2.10
C THR A 482 31.82 -12.28 1.45
N ARG A 483 32.59 -11.29 1.89
CA ARG A 483 33.96 -11.06 1.41
C ARG A 483 34.88 -12.21 1.78
N LEU A 484 34.78 -12.75 3.00
CA LEU A 484 35.53 -13.92 3.44
C LEU A 484 35.21 -15.14 2.57
N ALA A 485 33.92 -15.43 2.36
CA ALA A 485 33.47 -16.53 1.49
C ALA A 485 34.01 -16.43 0.05
N ARG A 486 34.15 -15.21 -0.48
CA ARG A 486 34.76 -14.97 -1.79
C ARG A 486 36.26 -15.28 -1.78
N ILE A 487 36.99 -14.80 -0.78
CA ILE A 487 38.44 -15.02 -0.67
C ILE A 487 38.75 -16.52 -0.56
N GLU A 488 38.03 -17.26 0.29
CA GLU A 488 38.23 -18.70 0.43
C GLU A 488 37.90 -19.48 -0.84
N LYS A 489 36.86 -19.05 -1.56
CA LYS A 489 36.53 -19.63 -2.88
C LYS A 489 37.63 -19.36 -3.91
N ASP A 490 38.21 -18.16 -3.91
CA ASP A 490 39.32 -17.79 -4.80
C ASP A 490 40.61 -18.56 -4.45
N ASN A 491 40.73 -19.05 -3.21
CA ASN A 491 41.82 -19.92 -2.72
C ASN A 491 41.52 -21.42 -2.90
N ASP A 492 40.47 -21.80 -3.64
CA ASP A 492 40.04 -23.20 -3.87
C ASP A 492 39.69 -23.99 -2.58
N SER A 493 39.27 -23.30 -1.50
CA SER A 493 38.80 -23.98 -0.27
C SER A 493 37.54 -24.82 -0.55
N PRO A 494 37.47 -26.07 -0.05
CA PRO A 494 36.28 -26.92 -0.20
C PRO A 494 35.14 -26.56 0.78
N VAL A 495 35.32 -25.54 1.64
CA VAL A 495 34.37 -25.15 2.68
C VAL A 495 33.17 -24.41 2.08
N LEU A 496 31.96 -24.86 2.42
CA LEU A 496 30.73 -24.15 2.09
C LEU A 496 30.50 -23.00 3.07
N PHE A 497 30.30 -21.79 2.54
CA PHE A 497 29.84 -20.66 3.34
C PHE A 497 28.32 -20.57 3.23
N ALA A 498 27.63 -20.73 4.35
CA ALA A 498 26.18 -20.66 4.42
C ALA A 498 25.70 -19.60 5.42
N LYS A 499 24.45 -19.18 5.27
CA LYS A 499 23.75 -18.24 6.16
C LYS A 499 22.33 -18.72 6.40
N ALA A 500 21.87 -18.64 7.65
CA ALA A 500 20.47 -18.87 7.99
C ALA A 500 19.90 -17.72 8.83
N GLU A 501 18.62 -17.45 8.66
CA GLU A 501 17.93 -16.37 9.34
C GLU A 501 17.15 -16.87 10.56
N MET A 502 17.54 -16.37 11.74
CA MET A 502 17.06 -16.81 13.04
C MET A 502 15.79 -16.11 13.52
N GLY A 503 15.43 -14.95 12.94
CA GLY A 503 14.26 -14.17 13.35
C GLY A 503 12.90 -14.74 12.93
N SER A 504 12.87 -15.82 12.15
CA SER A 504 11.61 -16.48 11.74
C SER A 504 11.25 -17.66 12.65
N ALA A 505 9.99 -18.13 12.61
CA ALA A 505 9.58 -19.33 13.35
C ALA A 505 10.45 -20.57 13.02
N TRP A 506 10.78 -20.76 11.74
CA TRP A 506 11.72 -21.78 11.26
C TRP A 506 13.15 -21.57 11.77
N GLY A 507 13.57 -20.30 11.89
CA GLY A 507 14.86 -19.90 12.46
C GLY A 507 14.95 -20.22 13.96
N LYS A 508 13.90 -19.93 14.73
CA LYS A 508 13.82 -20.29 16.15
C LYS A 508 13.89 -21.82 16.35
N GLN A 509 13.22 -22.60 15.50
CA GLN A 509 13.35 -24.07 15.50
C GLN A 509 14.78 -24.53 15.18
N LEU A 510 15.41 -23.90 14.19
CA LEU A 510 16.80 -24.17 13.82
C LEU A 510 17.78 -23.85 14.96
N GLY A 511 17.61 -22.73 15.66
CA GLY A 511 18.43 -22.37 16.83
C GLY A 511 18.37 -23.41 17.93
N ARG A 512 17.17 -23.87 18.27
CA ARG A 512 16.99 -24.97 19.24
C ARG A 512 17.69 -26.26 18.79
N HIS A 513 17.61 -26.57 17.49
CA HIS A 513 18.24 -27.75 16.92
C HIS A 513 19.78 -27.68 16.96
N LEU A 514 20.35 -26.48 16.78
CA LEU A 514 21.79 -26.24 16.79
C LEU A 514 22.35 -25.81 18.15
N HIS A 515 21.51 -25.76 19.19
CA HIS A 515 21.85 -25.27 20.53
C HIS A 515 22.44 -23.83 20.52
N VAL A 516 21.80 -22.93 19.78
CA VAL A 516 22.20 -21.52 19.69
C VAL A 516 21.10 -20.62 20.23
N ASP A 517 21.42 -19.91 21.31
CA ASP A 517 20.47 -19.05 22.03
C ASP A 517 20.53 -17.58 21.58
N ALA A 518 21.61 -17.15 20.91
CA ALA A 518 21.82 -15.76 20.52
C ALA A 518 22.56 -15.62 19.17
N VAL A 519 22.38 -14.47 18.52
CA VAL A 519 23.08 -14.08 17.28
C VAL A 519 23.89 -12.79 17.51
N PRO A 520 24.96 -12.52 16.73
CA PRO A 520 25.52 -13.35 15.66
C PRO A 520 26.19 -14.61 16.20
N ALA A 521 25.97 -15.73 15.52
CA ALA A 521 26.60 -17.01 15.84
C ALA A 521 27.09 -17.72 14.58
N PHE A 522 28.22 -18.41 14.67
CA PHE A 522 28.82 -19.20 13.62
C PHE A 522 28.88 -20.65 14.07
N VAL A 523 28.21 -21.53 13.33
CA VAL A 523 28.19 -22.97 13.59
C VAL A 523 28.98 -23.67 12.50
N LEU A 524 29.92 -24.54 12.89
CA LEU A 524 30.77 -25.25 11.95
C LEU A 524 30.25 -26.67 11.76
N PHE A 525 30.39 -27.19 10.55
CA PHE A 525 30.11 -28.58 10.21
C PHE A 525 31.33 -29.18 9.52
N ARG A 526 31.74 -30.38 9.96
CA ARG A 526 32.74 -31.21 9.29
C ARG A 526 32.08 -32.50 8.84
N GLU A 527 32.19 -32.81 7.56
CA GLU A 527 31.56 -33.98 6.92
C GLU A 527 30.06 -34.10 7.23
N GLY A 528 29.36 -32.97 7.27
CA GLY A 528 27.92 -32.91 7.58
C GLY A 528 27.56 -33.08 9.05
N LYS A 529 28.53 -33.13 9.98
CA LYS A 529 28.28 -33.17 11.44
C LYS A 529 28.69 -31.86 12.08
N GLN A 530 27.92 -31.38 13.05
CA GLN A 530 28.27 -30.19 13.81
C GLN A 530 29.65 -30.39 14.49
N PHE A 531 30.56 -29.47 14.24
CA PHE A 531 31.96 -29.54 14.62
C PHE A 531 32.26 -28.45 15.65
N GLY A 532 31.99 -28.78 16.92
CA GLY A 532 32.22 -27.90 18.05
C GLY A 532 31.05 -26.99 18.43
N ASP A 533 31.35 -26.08 19.34
CA ASP A 533 30.40 -25.11 19.88
C ASP A 533 30.24 -23.91 18.93
N ALA A 534 29.10 -23.23 19.02
CA ALA A 534 28.86 -22.02 18.24
C ALA A 534 29.80 -20.89 18.67
N ILE A 535 30.42 -20.22 17.70
CA ILE A 535 31.31 -19.08 17.93
C ILE A 535 30.49 -17.79 17.81
N SER A 536 30.61 -16.89 18.78
CA SER A 536 30.07 -15.53 18.68
C SER A 536 31.21 -14.49 18.57
N ILE A 537 31.08 -13.57 17.61
CA ILE A 537 32.05 -12.51 17.34
C ILE A 537 31.33 -11.21 17.01
N SER A 538 31.96 -10.07 17.28
CA SER A 538 31.42 -8.74 17.03
C SER A 538 31.95 -8.09 15.74
N ASP A 539 33.04 -8.60 15.17
CA ASP A 539 33.60 -8.09 13.92
C ASP A 539 34.40 -9.14 13.12
N LEU A 540 34.65 -8.85 11.84
CA LEU A 540 35.54 -9.58 10.94
C LEU A 540 36.61 -8.65 10.34
N PRO A 541 37.85 -9.13 10.07
CA PRO A 541 38.37 -10.48 10.32
C PRO A 541 38.47 -10.81 11.81
N SER A 542 38.54 -12.09 12.15
CA SER A 542 38.58 -12.57 13.53
C SER A 542 39.45 -13.81 13.65
N ASP A 543 40.44 -13.76 14.53
CA ASP A 543 41.32 -14.88 14.87
C ASP A 543 40.55 -16.15 15.23
N LYS A 544 39.36 -16.01 15.83
CA LYS A 544 38.50 -17.16 16.17
C LYS A 544 37.98 -17.87 14.92
N ILE A 545 37.54 -17.10 13.91
CA ILE A 545 37.01 -17.64 12.66
C ILE A 545 38.13 -18.22 11.81
N GLU A 546 39.29 -17.55 11.74
CA GLU A 546 40.47 -18.05 11.00
C GLU A 546 40.95 -19.39 11.55
N LYS A 547 41.15 -19.50 12.87
CA LYS A 547 41.50 -20.78 13.52
C LYS A 547 40.45 -21.86 13.30
N ALA A 548 39.18 -21.49 13.29
CA ALA A 548 38.09 -22.45 13.09
C ALA A 548 38.04 -22.98 11.64
N LEU A 549 38.37 -22.14 10.65
CA LEU A 549 38.55 -22.56 9.25
C LEU A 549 39.78 -23.47 9.10
N ASP A 550 40.93 -23.10 9.69
CA ASP A 550 42.13 -23.95 9.70
C ASP A 550 41.85 -25.32 10.32
N LEU A 551 41.08 -25.34 11.42
CA LEU A 551 40.64 -26.59 12.03
C LEU A 551 39.75 -27.35 11.06
N LEU A 552 38.71 -26.76 10.45
CA LEU A 552 37.82 -27.46 9.52
C LEU A 552 38.56 -28.17 8.38
N GLU A 553 39.66 -27.59 7.89
CA GLU A 553 40.48 -28.16 6.81
C GLU A 553 41.57 -29.14 7.29
N SER A 554 41.88 -29.14 8.59
CA SER A 554 42.83 -30.07 9.20
C SER A 554 42.14 -31.27 9.85
N ASP A 555 42.89 -32.36 10.03
CA ASP A 555 42.43 -33.56 10.75
C ASP A 555 42.40 -33.39 12.28
N LYS A 556 42.56 -32.16 12.79
CA LYS A 556 42.60 -31.88 14.23
C LYS A 556 41.19 -31.84 14.82
N GLU A 557 41.07 -32.22 16.09
CA GLU A 557 39.81 -32.11 16.84
C GLU A 557 39.49 -30.65 17.20
N TRP A 558 38.23 -30.40 17.55
CA TRP A 558 37.75 -29.09 17.97
C TRP A 558 38.46 -28.62 19.24
N ASP A 559 38.94 -27.38 19.25
CA ASP A 559 39.47 -26.74 20.46
C ASP A 559 38.39 -25.87 21.13
N PRO A 560 37.88 -26.25 22.31
CA PRO A 560 36.86 -25.49 23.03
C PRO A 560 37.28 -24.06 23.41
N GLN A 561 38.58 -23.74 23.39
CA GLN A 561 39.06 -22.38 23.65
C GLN A 561 38.72 -21.41 22.52
N ILE A 562 38.35 -21.89 21.33
CA ILE A 562 37.98 -21.02 20.20
C ILE A 562 36.60 -20.39 20.42
N ALA A 563 35.66 -21.09 21.08
CA ALA A 563 34.32 -20.57 21.36
C ALA A 563 34.28 -19.62 22.56
N LYS A 564 35.16 -19.79 23.54
CA LYS A 564 35.32 -18.88 24.70
C LYS A 564 36.01 -17.59 24.25
#